data_AF-A0A9E3QD32-F1
#
_entry.id   AF-A0A9E3QD32-F1
#
_cell.length_a   1.000
_cell.length_b   1.000
_cell.length_c   1.000
_cell.angle_alpha   90.00
_cell.angle_beta   90.00
_cell.angle_gamma   90.00
#
_symmetry.space_group_name_H-M   'P 1'
#
loop_
_entity.id
_entity.type
_entity.pdbx_description
1 polymer ?
#
loop_
_entity_poly.entity_id
_entity_poly.type
_entity_poly.pdbx_seq_one_letter_code
_entity_poly.pdbx_strand_id
1 'polypeptide(L)'
;MSARIGFLSGRLVGLWPWVALLLVLVPAVWHVVDFPEDIDEEFPKVVRPTFCRRPPPAYRLAEPGDTIDRVAIYLAAGAVVLAAIGWGRSRTLGRGSGLWPTALLLALAAAWHAATPGPTFDGWHGLGWRAIGDPSAPIGVRLTLAAAAIGVTVLVAGSIGWQRERLGEYLAWGRARGVLGLLGASLVLVLLRQVEIPGVEPAGYWPRWAYLAGVLALDLALIRALPPWPAGWAARGALAAGGALAWFTLVVGGIALTWYHRPIARLRAVVPGRIFISAMPTYRGLAIAHQRHRFKTIINLFPENTPLRSPHYPDELRFAREHGIRYVLTPHTALQSDAFLDLTLALAQDPNAWPILVHCHGCVDRSPAWMGIYRFVVEGRPLEEVMREIEQHRGYRPKASVTLLYNRVLPPRAPQRYAQDPTAQRLKRCAEGTVDPFYAQYRKELEAARREARSSITGPRSLDTCAAASDTPRDK
;
A
#
# COMPACT_ATOMS: atom_id res chain seq x y z
N MET A 1 33.57 -27.34 -36.02
CA MET A 1 32.36 -26.80 -35.34
C MET A 1 32.47 -26.74 -33.81
N SER A 2 33.10 -27.71 -33.12
CA SER A 2 33.21 -27.72 -31.64
C SER A 2 33.92 -26.51 -31.01
N ALA A 3 34.92 -25.90 -31.67
CA ALA A 3 35.60 -24.71 -31.14
C ALA A 3 34.73 -23.44 -31.15
N ARG A 4 33.76 -23.31 -32.08
CA ARG A 4 32.84 -22.16 -32.11
C ARG A 4 31.72 -22.28 -31.06
N ILE A 5 31.33 -23.50 -30.68
CA ILE A 5 30.33 -23.74 -29.63
C ILE A 5 30.89 -23.38 -28.25
N GLY A 6 32.18 -23.65 -27.99
CA GLY A 6 32.85 -23.26 -26.74
C GLY A 6 33.06 -21.75 -26.56
N PHE A 7 33.20 -20.99 -27.64
CA PHE A 7 33.39 -19.54 -27.55
C PHE A 7 32.09 -18.80 -27.22
N LEU A 8 30.96 -19.24 -27.79
CA LEU A 8 29.64 -18.68 -27.51
C LEU A 8 29.21 -18.97 -26.06
N SER A 9 29.51 -20.16 -25.53
CA SER A 9 29.18 -20.51 -24.16
C SER A 9 29.93 -19.66 -23.12
N GLY A 10 31.21 -19.36 -23.35
CA GLY A 10 32.01 -18.53 -22.44
C GLY A 10 31.51 -17.10 -22.30
N ARG A 11 31.13 -16.44 -23.41
CA ARG A 11 30.58 -15.07 -23.37
C ARG A 11 29.20 -15.02 -22.70
N LEU A 12 28.34 -16.00 -22.97
CA LEU A 12 27.01 -16.06 -22.35
C LEU A 12 27.08 -16.27 -20.83
N VAL A 13 28.03 -17.07 -20.34
CA VAL A 13 28.30 -17.24 -18.89
C VAL A 13 28.83 -15.95 -18.25
N GLY A 14 29.47 -15.06 -19.02
CA GLY A 14 29.82 -13.72 -18.56
C GLY A 14 28.59 -12.82 -18.38
N LEU A 15 27.66 -12.88 -19.32
CA LEU A 15 26.56 -11.92 -19.47
C LEU A 15 25.27 -12.27 -18.71
N TRP A 16 25.10 -13.50 -18.24
CA TRP A 16 23.83 -13.91 -17.60
C TRP A 16 23.33 -13.01 -16.45
N PRO A 17 24.17 -12.39 -15.59
CA PRO A 17 23.65 -11.50 -14.55
C PRO A 17 23.01 -10.23 -15.12
N TRP A 18 23.57 -9.71 -16.21
CA TRP A 18 23.03 -8.54 -16.90
C TRP A 18 21.72 -8.87 -17.61
N VAL A 19 21.62 -10.08 -18.17
CA VAL A 19 20.35 -10.58 -18.73
C VAL A 19 19.30 -10.72 -17.62
N ALA A 20 19.65 -11.28 -16.46
CA ALA A 20 18.73 -11.39 -15.32
C ALA A 20 18.26 -10.00 -14.84
N LEU A 21 19.17 -9.03 -14.74
CA LEU A 21 18.86 -7.65 -14.37
C LEU A 21 17.90 -7.01 -15.39
N LEU A 22 18.16 -7.17 -16.69
CA LEU A 22 17.30 -6.65 -17.76
C LEU A 22 15.90 -7.29 -17.74
N LEU A 23 15.81 -8.61 -17.53
CA LEU A 23 14.53 -9.31 -17.47
C LEU A 23 13.65 -8.83 -16.30
N VAL A 24 14.26 -8.50 -15.16
CA VAL A 24 13.53 -7.92 -14.01
C VAL A 24 12.99 -6.52 -14.31
N LEU A 25 13.57 -5.78 -15.26
CA LEU A 25 13.07 -4.47 -15.67
C LEU A 25 11.94 -4.55 -16.72
N VAL A 26 11.70 -5.70 -17.35
CA VAL A 26 10.61 -5.85 -18.33
C VAL A 26 9.24 -5.56 -17.70
N PRO A 27 8.86 -6.14 -16.55
CA PRO A 27 7.62 -5.77 -15.86
C PRO A 27 7.57 -4.29 -15.48
N ALA A 28 8.70 -3.68 -15.13
CA ALA A 28 8.76 -2.27 -14.78
C ALA A 28 8.28 -1.37 -15.93
N VAL A 29 8.72 -1.67 -17.15
CA VAL A 29 8.29 -0.99 -18.37
C VAL A 29 6.84 -1.36 -18.72
N TRP A 30 6.48 -2.64 -18.61
CA TRP A 30 5.12 -3.11 -18.93
C TRP A 30 4.04 -2.33 -18.15
N HIS A 31 4.17 -2.23 -16.82
CA HIS A 31 3.15 -1.57 -16.01
C HIS A 31 2.94 -0.08 -16.31
N VAL A 32 3.89 0.61 -16.97
CA VAL A 32 3.77 2.04 -17.33
C VAL A 32 3.28 2.27 -18.76
N VAL A 33 3.15 1.21 -19.57
CA VAL A 33 2.69 1.29 -20.96
C VAL A 33 1.39 0.52 -21.20
N ASP A 34 1.11 -0.53 -20.44
CA ASP A 34 -0.07 -1.38 -20.61
C ASP A 34 -1.28 -0.83 -19.87
N PHE A 35 -2.27 -0.32 -20.60
CA PHE A 35 -3.54 0.16 -20.03
C PHE A 35 -4.55 -0.99 -19.99
N PRO A 36 -5.05 -1.36 -18.80
CA PRO A 36 -6.06 -2.40 -18.69
C PRO A 36 -7.35 -2.01 -19.45
N GLU A 37 -7.82 -2.91 -20.32
CA GLU A 37 -9.08 -2.77 -21.07
C GLU A 37 -10.23 -3.62 -20.49
N ASP A 38 -10.07 -4.13 -19.26
CA ASP A 38 -11.06 -4.95 -18.57
C ASP A 38 -12.49 -4.36 -18.58
N ILE A 39 -13.48 -5.22 -18.79
CA ILE A 39 -14.91 -4.85 -18.68
C ILE A 39 -15.34 -5.04 -17.23
N ASP A 40 -16.20 -4.16 -16.72
CA ASP A 40 -16.78 -4.35 -15.39
C ASP A 40 -17.86 -5.44 -15.47
N GLU A 41 -17.62 -6.61 -14.88
CA GLU A 41 -18.57 -7.73 -14.94
C GLU A 41 -19.94 -7.39 -14.34
N GLU A 42 -19.99 -6.50 -13.35
CA GLU A 42 -21.23 -6.07 -12.69
C GLU A 42 -22.04 -5.12 -13.59
N PHE A 43 -21.36 -4.30 -14.39
CA PHE A 43 -21.98 -3.31 -15.28
C PHE A 43 -21.25 -3.23 -16.62
N PRO A 44 -21.35 -4.26 -17.47
CA PRO A 44 -20.54 -4.38 -18.68
C PRO A 44 -20.81 -3.30 -19.73
N LYS A 45 -21.97 -2.63 -19.64
CA LYS A 45 -22.38 -1.53 -20.53
C LYS A 45 -21.80 -0.18 -20.12
N VAL A 46 -21.28 -0.04 -18.91
CA VAL A 46 -20.71 1.23 -18.45
C VAL A 46 -19.26 1.31 -18.90
N VAL A 47 -18.98 2.29 -19.75
CA VAL A 47 -17.60 2.53 -20.21
C VAL A 47 -16.78 3.10 -19.05
N ARG A 48 -15.61 2.51 -18.79
CA ARG A 48 -14.69 2.96 -17.74
C ARG A 48 -13.52 3.74 -18.35
N PRO A 49 -13.63 5.08 -18.47
CA PRO A 49 -12.52 5.88 -18.98
C PRO A 49 -11.33 5.85 -18.01
N THR A 50 -10.13 6.05 -18.56
CA THR A 50 -8.92 6.35 -17.78
C THR A 50 -8.74 7.87 -17.70
N PHE A 51 -8.40 8.37 -16.51
CA PHE A 51 -8.16 9.79 -16.24
C PHE A 51 -6.69 10.12 -15.96
N CYS A 52 -5.88 9.12 -15.58
CA CYS A 52 -4.45 9.26 -15.40
C CYS A 52 -3.68 9.17 -16.71
N ARG A 53 -2.53 9.87 -16.76
CA ARG A 53 -1.59 9.81 -17.91
C ARG A 53 -0.89 8.47 -18.05
N ARG A 54 -0.80 7.70 -16.98
CA ARG A 54 -0.15 6.37 -16.92
C ARG A 54 -1.17 5.33 -16.51
N PRO A 55 -0.94 4.04 -16.81
CA PRO A 55 -1.82 2.98 -16.36
C PRO A 55 -2.00 3.00 -14.84
N PRO A 56 -3.23 2.84 -14.33
CA PRO A 56 -3.48 2.82 -12.89
C PRO A 56 -2.60 1.85 -12.08
N PRO A 57 -2.26 0.63 -12.57
CA PRO A 57 -1.37 -0.28 -11.82
C PRO A 57 0.01 0.32 -11.49
N ALA A 58 0.54 1.21 -12.34
CA ALA A 58 1.82 1.87 -12.06
C ALA A 58 1.73 2.74 -10.79
N TYR A 59 0.64 3.48 -10.60
CA TYR A 59 0.43 4.30 -9.40
C TYR A 59 0.31 3.45 -8.14
N ARG A 60 -0.31 2.26 -8.27
CA ARG A 60 -0.41 1.30 -7.16
C ARG A 60 0.94 0.82 -6.71
N LEU A 61 1.76 0.38 -7.67
CA LEU A 61 3.10 -0.10 -7.41
C LEU A 61 4.04 1.02 -6.95
N ALA A 62 3.68 2.27 -7.22
CA ALA A 62 4.34 3.45 -6.68
C ALA A 62 3.93 3.78 -5.23
N GLU A 63 3.11 2.95 -4.57
CA GLU A 63 2.84 3.10 -3.15
C GLU A 63 3.94 2.45 -2.28
N PRO A 64 4.44 3.11 -1.21
CA PRO A 64 5.43 2.52 -0.31
C PRO A 64 4.88 1.30 0.42
N GLY A 65 5.62 0.21 0.52
CA GLY A 65 5.17 -1.03 1.15
C GLY A 65 4.21 -1.87 0.30
N ASP A 66 4.03 -1.53 -0.98
CA ASP A 66 3.38 -2.41 -1.95
C ASP A 66 4.35 -3.52 -2.42
N THR A 67 3.98 -4.22 -3.48
CA THR A 67 4.61 -5.42 -4.01
C THR A 67 6.09 -5.19 -4.34
N ILE A 68 6.47 -4.05 -4.92
CA ILE A 68 7.88 -3.77 -5.23
C ILE A 68 8.74 -3.79 -3.96
N ASP A 69 8.29 -3.11 -2.90
CA ASP A 69 9.04 -3.05 -1.64
C ASP A 69 9.10 -4.43 -0.96
N ARG A 70 8.06 -5.27 -1.11
CA ARG A 70 8.09 -6.67 -0.64
C ARG A 70 9.13 -7.51 -1.38
N VAL A 71 9.21 -7.39 -2.71
CA VAL A 71 10.25 -8.09 -3.48
C VAL A 71 11.64 -7.56 -3.08
N ALA A 72 11.78 -6.25 -2.82
CA ALA A 72 13.03 -5.68 -2.33
C ALA A 72 13.45 -6.25 -0.96
N ILE A 73 12.50 -6.54 -0.06
CA ILE A 73 12.77 -7.25 1.21
C ILE A 73 13.34 -8.65 0.94
N TYR A 74 12.75 -9.40 -0.01
CA TYR A 74 13.24 -10.74 -0.35
C TYR A 74 14.67 -10.74 -0.87
N LEU A 75 14.98 -9.81 -1.78
CA LEU A 75 16.33 -9.68 -2.34
C LEU A 75 17.32 -9.18 -1.28
N ALA A 76 16.95 -8.16 -0.51
CA ALA A 76 17.86 -7.62 0.51
C ALA A 76 18.15 -8.64 1.63
N ALA A 77 17.16 -9.46 2.02
CA ALA A 77 17.39 -10.60 2.91
C ALA A 77 18.34 -11.64 2.27
N GLY A 78 18.21 -11.88 0.96
CA GLY A 78 19.14 -12.69 0.18
C GLY A 78 20.57 -12.18 0.27
N ALA A 79 20.76 -10.87 0.06
CA ALA A 79 22.07 -10.22 0.14
C ALA A 79 22.73 -10.41 1.52
N VAL A 80 21.94 -10.28 2.60
CA VAL A 80 22.43 -10.49 3.98
C VAL A 80 22.92 -11.93 4.15
N VAL A 81 22.13 -12.92 3.71
CA VAL A 81 22.49 -14.33 3.81
C VAL A 81 23.72 -14.67 2.97
N LEU A 82 23.77 -14.22 1.72
CA LEU A 82 24.91 -14.42 0.83
C LEU A 82 26.19 -13.81 1.39
N ALA A 83 26.11 -12.58 1.93
CA ALA A 83 27.24 -11.91 2.56
C ALA A 83 27.72 -12.64 3.83
N ALA A 84 26.79 -13.11 4.67
CA ALA A 84 27.11 -13.89 5.86
C ALA A 84 27.76 -15.24 5.54
N ILE A 85 27.24 -15.97 4.55
CA ILE A 85 27.83 -17.23 4.07
C ILE A 85 29.23 -16.97 3.49
N GLY A 86 29.37 -15.95 2.65
CA GLY A 86 30.66 -15.57 2.07
C GLY A 86 31.70 -15.24 3.15
N TRP A 87 31.30 -14.49 4.19
CA TRP A 87 32.15 -14.16 5.32
C TRP A 87 32.59 -15.40 6.11
N GLY A 88 31.63 -16.25 6.50
CA GLY A 88 31.91 -17.48 7.25
C GLY A 88 32.82 -18.42 6.47
N ARG A 89 32.52 -18.64 5.18
CA ARG A 89 33.31 -19.49 4.29
C ARG A 89 34.74 -18.96 4.11
N SER A 90 34.90 -17.65 3.89
CA SER A 90 36.23 -17.05 3.74
C SER A 90 37.11 -17.27 4.97
N ARG A 91 36.51 -17.18 6.17
CA ARG A 91 37.18 -17.53 7.43
C ARG A 91 37.55 -19.01 7.51
N THR A 92 36.61 -19.92 7.22
CA THR A 92 36.90 -21.37 7.27
C THR A 92 37.98 -21.83 6.29
N LEU A 93 38.18 -21.09 5.20
CA LEU A 93 39.20 -21.37 4.19
C LEU A 93 40.55 -20.69 4.48
N GLY A 94 40.69 -19.98 5.61
CA GLY A 94 41.92 -19.27 5.96
C GLY A 94 42.26 -18.08 5.05
N ARG A 95 41.29 -17.59 4.25
CA ARG A 95 41.52 -16.51 3.27
C ARG A 95 41.44 -15.09 3.88
N GLY A 96 41.25 -15.00 5.19
CA GLY A 96 40.88 -13.78 5.90
C GLY A 96 39.42 -13.39 5.67
N SER A 97 38.96 -12.32 6.33
CA SER A 97 37.58 -11.81 6.15
C SER A 97 37.39 -11.03 4.84
N GLY A 98 38.46 -10.47 4.28
CA GLY A 98 38.39 -9.59 3.11
C GLY A 98 37.35 -8.48 3.28
N LEU A 99 36.61 -8.18 2.21
CA LEU A 99 35.53 -7.18 2.19
C LEU A 99 34.13 -7.76 2.53
N TRP A 100 34.04 -9.02 2.98
CA TRP A 100 32.75 -9.62 3.35
C TRP A 100 32.04 -8.92 4.52
N PRO A 101 32.74 -8.45 5.58
CA PRO A 101 32.09 -7.64 6.61
C PRO A 101 31.46 -6.36 6.05
N THR A 102 32.14 -5.68 5.13
CA THR A 102 31.60 -4.51 4.41
C THR A 102 30.33 -4.88 3.64
N ALA A 103 30.36 -5.97 2.88
CA ALA A 103 29.20 -6.45 2.13
C ALA A 103 28.01 -6.77 3.06
N LEU A 104 28.26 -7.40 4.21
CA LEU A 104 27.22 -7.73 5.18
C LEU A 104 26.58 -6.47 5.78
N LEU A 105 27.39 -5.47 6.16
CA LEU A 105 26.88 -4.21 6.70
C LEU A 105 26.03 -3.43 5.68
N LEU A 106 26.48 -3.38 4.43
CA LEU A 106 25.71 -2.75 3.34
C LEU A 106 24.41 -3.51 3.06
N ALA A 107 24.44 -4.85 3.06
CA ALA A 107 23.25 -5.67 2.90
C ALA A 107 22.24 -5.50 4.04
N LEU A 108 22.72 -5.38 5.30
CA LEU A 108 21.86 -5.06 6.45
C LEU A 108 21.21 -3.67 6.32
N ALA A 109 21.97 -2.67 5.88
CA ALA A 109 21.44 -1.33 5.64
C ALA A 109 20.40 -1.31 4.51
N ALA A 110 20.60 -2.12 3.46
CA ALA A 110 19.63 -2.32 2.39
C ALA A 110 18.37 -3.06 2.90
N ALA A 111 18.52 -4.12 3.70
CA ALA A 111 17.39 -4.83 4.29
C ALA A 111 16.54 -3.91 5.18
N TRP A 112 17.18 -3.05 5.99
CA TRP A 112 16.49 -2.02 6.75
C TRP A 112 15.73 -1.04 5.85
N HIS A 113 16.38 -0.53 4.80
CA HIS A 113 15.75 0.41 3.87
C HIS A 113 14.54 -0.20 3.14
N ALA A 114 14.63 -1.47 2.72
CA ALA A 114 13.54 -2.20 2.08
C ALA A 114 12.35 -2.40 3.04
N ALA A 115 12.62 -2.71 4.31
CA ALA A 115 11.60 -2.95 5.33
C ALA A 115 10.98 -1.67 5.93
N THR A 116 11.52 -0.50 5.59
CA THR A 116 11.06 0.81 6.08
C THR A 116 10.73 1.77 4.92
N PRO A 117 9.83 1.39 3.99
CA PRO A 117 9.56 2.18 2.80
C PRO A 117 8.91 3.51 3.18
N GLY A 118 9.61 4.61 2.94
CA GLY A 118 9.14 5.97 3.21
C GLY A 118 9.12 6.87 1.97
N PRO A 119 8.41 8.01 2.03
CA PRO A 119 7.54 8.46 3.14
C PRO A 119 6.20 7.70 3.18
N THR A 120 5.51 7.61 4.32
CA THR A 120 4.15 7.03 4.36
C THR A 120 3.09 8.10 4.04
N PHE A 121 2.01 7.71 3.36
CA PHE A 121 0.97 8.65 2.89
C PHE A 121 0.02 9.18 3.97
N ASP A 122 0.15 8.70 5.20
CA ASP A 122 -0.59 9.19 6.34
C ASP A 122 0.14 10.35 7.04
N GLY A 123 1.26 10.83 6.49
CA GLY A 123 2.05 11.92 7.07
C GLY A 123 2.98 11.46 8.19
N TRP A 124 3.12 10.15 8.41
CA TRP A 124 4.09 9.62 9.35
C TRP A 124 5.48 9.52 8.70
N HIS A 125 6.51 9.92 9.45
CA HIS A 125 7.90 9.99 8.99
C HIS A 125 8.55 8.60 8.82
N GLY A 126 8.05 7.59 9.54
CA GLY A 126 8.60 6.24 9.52
C GLY A 126 9.94 6.08 10.26
N LEU A 127 10.52 4.89 10.19
CA LEU A 127 11.85 4.56 10.73
C LEU A 127 12.90 4.40 9.61
N GLY A 128 12.59 4.85 8.40
CA GLY A 128 13.50 4.77 7.26
C GLY A 128 14.55 5.88 7.25
N TRP A 129 15.63 5.68 6.51
CA TRP A 129 16.75 6.65 6.42
C TRP A 129 16.33 8.08 6.06
N ARG A 130 15.26 8.24 5.27
CA ARG A 130 14.71 9.56 4.89
C ARG A 130 14.22 10.36 6.10
N ALA A 131 13.81 9.71 7.19
CA ALA A 131 13.36 10.38 8.40
C ALA A 131 14.47 11.21 9.07
N ILE A 132 15.75 10.95 8.81
CA ILE A 132 16.87 11.75 9.33
C ILE A 132 16.72 13.23 8.94
N GLY A 133 16.35 13.48 7.68
CA GLY A 133 16.16 14.82 7.12
C GLY A 133 14.74 15.37 7.24
N ASP A 134 13.79 14.59 7.76
CA ASP A 134 12.39 15.00 7.88
C ASP A 134 12.19 15.88 9.13
N PRO A 135 11.83 17.17 8.99
CA PRO A 135 11.61 18.05 10.13
C PRO A 135 10.39 17.66 10.98
N SER A 136 9.46 16.87 10.43
CA SER A 136 8.29 16.36 11.16
C SER A 136 8.60 15.14 12.03
N ALA A 137 9.77 14.50 11.84
CA ALA A 137 10.19 13.35 12.65
C ALA A 137 10.66 13.79 14.05
N PRO A 138 10.31 13.06 15.12
CA PRO A 138 10.83 13.32 16.46
C PRO A 138 12.36 13.34 16.48
N ILE A 139 12.94 14.30 17.19
CA ILE A 139 14.40 14.47 17.22
C ILE A 139 15.15 13.21 17.68
N GLY A 140 14.58 12.46 18.64
CA GLY A 140 15.16 11.20 19.09
C GLY A 140 15.24 10.15 17.97
N VAL A 141 14.22 10.04 17.12
CA VAL A 141 14.23 9.14 15.96
C VAL A 141 15.30 9.59 14.96
N ARG A 142 15.35 10.89 14.64
CA ARG A 142 16.33 11.47 13.72
C ARG A 142 17.77 11.22 14.17
N LEU A 143 18.08 11.52 15.44
CA LEU A 143 19.40 11.33 16.02
C LEU A 143 19.80 9.85 16.07
N THR A 144 18.86 8.96 16.44
CA THR A 144 19.11 7.52 16.47
C THR A 144 19.44 6.98 15.08
N LEU A 145 18.65 7.35 14.06
CA LEU A 145 18.88 6.94 12.67
C LEU A 145 20.17 7.54 12.11
N ALA A 146 20.48 8.80 12.43
CA ALA A 146 21.73 9.44 12.03
C ALA A 146 22.95 8.74 12.65
N ALA A 147 22.90 8.44 13.95
CA ALA A 147 23.95 7.70 14.64
C ALA A 147 24.14 6.30 14.05
N ALA A 148 23.05 5.58 13.74
CA ALA A 148 23.11 4.29 13.08
C ALA A 148 23.74 4.39 11.68
N ALA A 149 23.36 5.38 10.87
CA ALA A 149 23.92 5.60 9.54
C ALA A 149 25.42 5.94 9.59
N ILE A 150 25.84 6.80 10.52
CA ILE A 150 27.26 7.12 10.77
C ILE A 150 28.00 5.87 11.21
N GLY A 151 27.45 5.08 12.14
CA GLY A 151 28.05 3.82 12.59
C GLY A 151 28.29 2.84 11.45
N VAL A 152 27.28 2.61 10.61
CA VAL A 152 27.43 1.78 9.39
C VAL A 152 28.52 2.33 8.48
N THR A 153 28.54 3.64 8.24
CA THR A 153 29.52 4.30 7.37
C THR A 153 30.95 4.15 7.90
N VAL A 154 31.17 4.37 9.19
CA VAL A 154 32.47 4.22 9.86
C VAL A 154 32.94 2.77 9.79
N LEU A 155 32.07 1.80 10.06
CA LEU A 155 32.42 0.38 9.99
C LEU A 155 32.76 -0.07 8.55
N VAL A 156 32.02 0.43 7.55
CA VAL A 156 32.30 0.18 6.13
C VAL A 156 33.65 0.79 5.74
N ALA A 157 33.87 2.07 6.06
CA ALA A 157 35.11 2.77 5.74
C ALA A 157 36.32 2.16 6.46
N GLY A 158 36.18 1.82 7.73
CA GLY A 158 37.23 1.15 8.52
C GLY A 158 37.58 -0.23 7.97
N SER A 159 36.57 -1.03 7.59
CA SER A 159 36.78 -2.35 6.96
C SER A 159 37.50 -2.24 5.61
N ILE A 160 37.16 -1.24 4.78
CA ILE A 160 37.88 -0.96 3.52
C ILE A 160 39.30 -0.47 3.82
N GLY A 161 39.48 0.44 4.78
CA GLY A 161 40.77 1.00 5.17
C GLY A 161 41.74 -0.06 5.69
N TRP A 162 41.26 -1.02 6.47
CA TRP A 162 42.05 -2.18 6.92
C TRP A 162 42.56 -3.03 5.75
N GLN A 163 41.81 -3.05 4.64
CA GLN A 163 42.14 -3.83 3.44
C GLN A 163 42.83 -2.99 2.35
N ARG A 164 43.26 -1.76 2.66
CA ARG A 164 43.79 -0.81 1.65
C ARG A 164 44.92 -1.38 0.80
N GLU A 165 45.84 -2.13 1.42
CA GLU A 165 47.03 -2.69 0.76
C GLU A 165 46.66 -3.77 -0.26
N ARG A 166 45.50 -4.40 -0.08
CA ARG A 166 44.97 -5.47 -0.94
C ARG A 166 43.89 -5.00 -1.89
N LEU A 167 43.55 -3.70 -1.88
CA LEU A 167 42.46 -3.17 -2.68
C LEU A 167 42.73 -3.34 -4.18
N GLY A 168 43.99 -3.18 -4.60
CA GLY A 168 44.40 -3.44 -5.99
C GLY A 168 44.12 -4.89 -6.43
N GLU A 169 44.42 -5.86 -5.58
CA GLU A 169 44.12 -7.28 -5.82
C GLU A 169 42.61 -7.50 -5.95
N TYR A 170 41.81 -6.93 -5.05
CA TYR A 170 40.35 -7.05 -5.07
C TYR A 170 39.73 -6.41 -6.30
N LEU A 171 40.24 -5.27 -6.76
CA LEU A 171 39.78 -4.61 -7.98
C LEU A 171 40.11 -5.43 -9.23
N ALA A 172 41.34 -5.94 -9.34
CA ALA A 172 41.75 -6.79 -10.45
C ALA A 172 40.92 -8.08 -10.51
N TRP A 173 40.76 -8.76 -9.36
CA TRP A 173 39.94 -9.96 -9.23
C TRP A 173 38.46 -9.68 -9.54
N GLY A 174 37.91 -8.59 -9.01
CA GLY A 174 36.52 -8.19 -9.21
C GLY A 174 36.24 -7.86 -10.67
N ARG A 175 37.18 -7.22 -11.37
CA ARG A 175 37.10 -6.97 -12.81
C ARG A 175 37.12 -8.28 -13.60
N ALA A 176 38.06 -9.19 -13.29
CA ALA A 176 38.18 -10.48 -13.97
C ALA A 176 36.91 -11.35 -13.84
N ARG A 177 36.16 -11.20 -12.75
CA ARG A 177 34.90 -11.93 -12.50
C ARG A 177 33.63 -11.16 -12.88
N GLY A 178 33.76 -9.93 -13.38
CA GLY A 178 32.61 -9.07 -13.67
C GLY A 178 31.83 -8.60 -12.43
N VAL A 179 32.39 -8.78 -11.23
CA VAL A 179 31.78 -8.35 -9.95
C VAL A 179 31.79 -6.81 -9.86
N LEU A 180 32.86 -6.17 -10.31
CA LEU A 180 33.00 -4.71 -10.18
C LEU A 180 31.93 -3.94 -10.95
N GLY A 181 31.55 -4.42 -12.15
CA GLY A 181 30.48 -3.81 -12.94
C GLY A 181 29.12 -3.91 -12.24
N LEU A 182 28.82 -5.06 -11.63
CA LEU A 182 27.57 -5.27 -10.87
C LEU A 182 27.52 -4.42 -9.61
N LEU A 183 28.63 -4.29 -8.87
CA LEU A 183 28.72 -3.40 -7.70
C LEU A 183 28.57 -1.92 -8.09
N GLY A 184 29.17 -1.51 -9.21
CA GLY A 184 29.00 -0.15 -9.74
C GLY A 184 27.54 0.14 -10.12
N ALA A 185 26.90 -0.79 -10.84
CA ALA A 185 25.48 -0.68 -11.18
C ALA A 185 24.60 -0.64 -9.92
N SER A 186 24.87 -1.53 -8.94
CA SER A 186 24.17 -1.56 -7.66
C SER A 186 24.25 -0.21 -6.94
N LEU A 187 25.45 0.36 -6.81
CA LEU A 187 25.67 1.65 -6.16
C LEU A 187 24.86 2.76 -6.86
N VAL A 188 24.97 2.89 -8.17
CA VAL A 188 24.24 3.92 -8.94
C VAL A 188 22.73 3.77 -8.77
N LEU A 189 22.21 2.54 -8.93
CA LEU A 189 20.78 2.26 -8.83
C LEU A 189 20.21 2.47 -7.41
N VAL A 190 20.96 2.12 -6.37
CA VAL A 190 20.59 2.39 -4.97
C VAL A 190 20.65 3.89 -4.66
N LEU A 191 21.58 4.64 -5.24
CA LEU A 191 21.60 6.10 -5.09
C LEU A 191 20.43 6.76 -5.82
N LEU A 192 20.04 6.26 -7.00
CA LEU A 192 18.85 6.72 -7.72
C LEU A 192 17.55 6.54 -6.91
N ARG A 193 17.50 5.60 -5.95
CA ARG A 193 16.38 5.47 -5.00
C ARG A 193 16.17 6.71 -4.13
N GLN A 194 17.24 7.48 -3.87
CA GLN A 194 17.18 8.63 -2.97
C GLN A 194 16.58 9.87 -3.62
N VAL A 195 16.53 9.91 -4.95
CA VAL A 195 16.02 11.05 -5.71
C VAL A 195 14.68 10.71 -6.37
N GLU A 196 13.70 11.59 -6.24
CA GLU A 196 12.52 11.56 -7.11
C GLU A 196 12.88 12.22 -8.44
N ILE A 197 12.41 11.68 -9.56
CA ILE A 197 12.64 12.28 -10.88
C ILE A 197 11.54 13.32 -11.11
N PRO A 198 11.85 14.63 -11.10
CA PRO A 198 10.84 15.67 -11.24
C PRO A 198 10.08 15.53 -12.57
N GLY A 199 8.76 15.68 -12.53
CA GLY A 199 7.91 15.62 -13.73
C GLY A 199 7.66 14.22 -14.31
N VAL A 200 8.19 13.16 -13.69
CA VAL A 200 7.95 11.77 -14.13
C VAL A 200 6.93 11.09 -13.22
N GLU A 201 5.70 10.91 -13.74
CA GLU A 201 4.66 10.12 -13.09
C GLU A 201 4.79 8.61 -13.39
N PRO A 202 4.42 7.72 -12.45
CA PRO A 202 4.06 8.02 -11.06
C PRO A 202 5.27 8.34 -10.18
N ALA A 203 5.14 9.33 -9.29
CA ALA A 203 6.19 9.66 -8.32
C ALA A 203 6.53 8.44 -7.45
N GLY A 204 7.82 8.20 -7.22
CA GLY A 204 8.34 7.05 -6.47
C GLY A 204 8.36 5.72 -7.23
N TYR A 205 7.75 5.60 -8.41
CA TYR A 205 7.73 4.34 -9.17
C TYR A 205 9.14 3.91 -9.60
N TRP A 206 9.83 4.76 -10.37
CA TRP A 206 11.17 4.47 -10.89
C TRP A 206 12.24 4.37 -9.80
N PRO A 207 12.27 5.24 -8.77
CA PRO A 207 13.22 5.08 -7.66
C PRO A 207 13.11 3.72 -6.97
N ARG A 208 11.90 3.16 -6.82
CA ARG A 208 11.72 1.82 -6.22
C ARG A 208 12.19 0.71 -7.14
N TRP A 209 11.91 0.77 -8.44
CA TRP A 209 12.45 -0.18 -9.40
C TRP A 209 13.98 -0.11 -9.51
N ALA A 210 14.55 1.10 -9.46
CA ALA A 210 15.99 1.30 -9.38
C ALA A 210 16.55 0.63 -8.13
N TYR A 211 15.91 0.82 -6.97
CA TYR A 211 16.33 0.13 -5.75
C TYR A 211 16.29 -1.38 -5.87
N LEU A 212 15.17 -1.94 -6.35
CA LEU A 212 15.02 -3.38 -6.57
C LEU A 212 16.13 -3.94 -7.47
N ALA A 213 16.37 -3.29 -8.62
CA ALA A 213 17.42 -3.65 -9.56
C ALA A 213 18.82 -3.50 -8.92
N GLY A 214 19.03 -2.47 -8.10
CA GLY A 214 20.28 -2.23 -7.39
C GLY A 214 20.61 -3.32 -6.37
N VAL A 215 19.61 -3.77 -5.60
CA VAL A 215 19.77 -4.89 -4.65
C VAL A 215 19.96 -6.21 -5.40
N LEU A 216 19.24 -6.43 -6.50
CA LEU A 216 19.47 -7.61 -7.35
C LEU A 216 20.90 -7.64 -7.91
N ALA A 217 21.41 -6.50 -8.39
CA ALA A 217 22.78 -6.40 -8.87
C ALA A 217 23.80 -6.72 -7.76
N LEU A 218 23.52 -6.32 -6.51
CA LEU A 218 24.32 -6.70 -5.34
C LEU A 218 24.28 -8.23 -5.12
N ASP A 219 23.10 -8.85 -5.11
CA ASP A 219 22.97 -10.31 -4.96
C ASP A 219 23.77 -11.07 -6.02
N LEU A 220 23.65 -10.65 -7.28
CA LEU A 220 24.39 -11.25 -8.39
C LEU A 220 25.90 -11.06 -8.23
N ALA A 221 26.35 -9.89 -7.74
CA ALA A 221 27.75 -9.65 -7.42
C ALA A 221 28.24 -10.58 -6.30
N LEU A 222 27.46 -10.76 -5.23
CA LEU A 222 27.77 -11.63 -4.11
C LEU A 222 27.83 -13.10 -4.55
N ILE A 223 26.87 -13.57 -5.36
CA ILE A 223 26.85 -14.92 -5.93
C ILE A 223 28.12 -15.20 -6.73
N ARG A 224 28.57 -14.26 -7.58
CA ARG A 224 29.84 -14.41 -8.32
C ARG A 224 31.08 -14.33 -7.43
N ALA A 225 30.97 -13.65 -6.30
CA ALA A 225 32.06 -13.48 -5.35
C ALA A 225 32.19 -14.63 -4.35
N LEU A 226 31.14 -15.45 -4.18
CA LEU A 226 31.09 -16.52 -3.17
C LEU A 226 32.32 -17.45 -3.27
N PRO A 227 32.92 -17.82 -2.13
CA PRO A 227 33.93 -18.87 -2.09
C PRO A 227 33.35 -20.19 -2.61
N PRO A 228 34.20 -21.13 -3.09
CA PRO A 228 33.71 -22.43 -3.55
C PRO A 228 32.89 -23.13 -2.45
N TRP A 229 31.90 -23.92 -2.85
CA TRP A 229 31.08 -24.70 -1.90
C TRP A 229 31.92 -25.79 -1.22
N PRO A 230 31.58 -26.21 0.01
CA PRO A 230 32.25 -27.34 0.66
C PRO A 230 32.07 -28.62 -0.16
N ALA A 231 33.01 -29.57 -0.07
CA ALA A 231 32.96 -30.81 -0.85
C ALA A 231 31.86 -31.78 -0.37
N GLY A 232 31.56 -31.81 0.94
CA GLY A 232 30.58 -32.74 1.53
C GLY A 232 29.13 -32.30 1.36
N TRP A 233 28.25 -33.23 0.96
CA TRP A 233 26.81 -33.01 0.79
C TRP A 233 26.13 -32.56 2.09
N ALA A 234 26.55 -33.10 3.24
CA ALA A 234 25.99 -32.73 4.55
C ALA A 234 26.28 -31.26 4.88
N ALA A 235 27.52 -30.80 4.64
CA ALA A 235 27.89 -29.41 4.85
C ALA A 235 27.15 -28.46 3.87
N ARG A 236 26.94 -28.90 2.62
CA ARG A 236 26.11 -28.14 1.65
C ARG A 236 24.66 -28.06 2.12
N GLY A 237 24.09 -29.17 2.55
CA GLY A 237 22.73 -29.25 3.08
C GLY A 237 22.54 -28.37 4.30
N ALA A 238 23.48 -28.41 5.25
CA ALA A 238 23.45 -27.56 6.44
C ALA A 238 23.53 -26.06 6.10
N LEU A 239 24.43 -25.66 5.19
CA LEU A 239 24.51 -24.27 4.73
C LEU A 239 23.25 -23.82 3.99
N ALA A 240 22.68 -24.68 3.14
CA ALA A 240 21.46 -24.39 2.41
C ALA A 240 20.26 -24.23 3.35
N ALA A 241 20.07 -25.18 4.29
CA ALA A 241 18.99 -25.13 5.26
C ALA A 241 19.13 -23.93 6.21
N GLY A 242 20.33 -23.69 6.74
CA GLY A 242 20.61 -22.53 7.60
C GLY A 242 20.42 -21.20 6.86
N GLY A 243 20.88 -21.12 5.61
CA GLY A 243 20.67 -19.95 4.76
C GLY A 243 19.20 -19.69 4.47
N ALA A 244 18.42 -20.73 4.15
CA ALA A 244 16.99 -20.62 3.91
C ALA A 244 16.22 -20.18 5.17
N LEU A 245 16.55 -20.73 6.33
CA LEU A 245 15.94 -20.33 7.61
C LEU A 245 16.26 -18.87 7.97
N ALA A 246 17.53 -18.46 7.81
CA ALA A 246 17.95 -17.08 8.04
C ALA A 246 17.23 -16.11 7.08
N TRP A 247 17.16 -16.46 5.80
CA TRP A 247 16.43 -15.69 4.80
C TRP A 247 14.95 -15.55 5.17
N PHE A 248 14.27 -16.65 5.49
CA PHE A 248 12.87 -16.64 5.89
C PHE A 248 12.63 -15.77 7.12
N THR A 249 13.50 -15.87 8.14
CA THR A 249 13.41 -15.06 9.37
C THR A 249 13.54 -13.57 9.07
N LEU A 250 14.50 -13.18 8.23
CA LEU A 250 14.69 -11.80 7.80
C LEU A 250 13.50 -11.28 6.99
N VAL A 251 12.93 -12.11 6.11
CA VAL A 251 11.74 -11.77 5.33
C VAL A 251 10.53 -11.53 6.23
N VAL A 252 10.25 -12.46 7.16
CA VAL A 252 9.15 -12.31 8.12
C VAL A 252 9.34 -11.07 8.99
N GLY A 253 10.55 -10.83 9.48
CA GLY A 253 10.90 -9.63 10.24
C GLY A 253 10.71 -8.34 9.43
N GLY A 254 11.15 -8.32 8.17
CA GLY A 254 10.98 -7.18 7.27
C GLY A 254 9.52 -6.87 6.95
N ILE A 255 8.71 -7.91 6.69
CA ILE A 255 7.27 -7.79 6.49
C ILE A 255 6.59 -7.26 7.76
N ALA A 256 6.95 -7.80 8.94
CA ALA A 256 6.41 -7.34 10.22
C ALA A 256 6.75 -5.86 10.49
N LEU A 257 7.98 -5.44 10.16
CA LEU A 257 8.41 -4.04 10.26
C LEU A 257 7.63 -3.16 9.27
N THR A 258 7.42 -3.61 8.04
CA THR A 258 6.61 -2.88 7.03
C THR A 258 5.16 -2.75 7.49
N TRP A 259 4.60 -3.81 8.10
CA TRP A 259 3.25 -3.78 8.67
C TRP A 259 3.17 -2.81 9.87
N TYR A 260 4.18 -2.79 10.75
CA TYR A 260 4.25 -1.78 11.81
C TYR A 260 4.22 -0.36 11.22
N HIS A 261 4.88 -0.16 10.08
CA HIS A 261 4.87 1.12 9.39
C HIS A 261 3.49 1.46 8.78
N ARG A 262 2.80 0.45 8.22
CA ARG A 262 1.49 0.59 7.56
C ARG A 262 0.47 -0.36 8.21
N PRO A 263 0.03 -0.07 9.45
CA PRO A 263 -0.74 -1.00 10.27
C PRO A 263 -2.18 -1.18 9.77
N ILE A 264 -2.66 -0.22 8.96
CA ILE A 264 -3.94 -0.29 8.26
C ILE A 264 -3.65 -0.17 6.76
N ALA A 265 -4.12 -1.14 5.98
CA ALA A 265 -3.89 -1.15 4.55
C ALA A 265 -4.52 0.08 3.88
N ARG A 266 -3.79 0.68 2.93
CA ARG A 266 -4.21 1.87 2.15
C ARG A 266 -4.61 3.08 3.01
N LEU A 267 -4.11 3.17 4.26
CA LEU A 267 -4.28 4.37 5.07
C LEU A 267 -3.61 5.55 4.37
N ARG A 268 -4.39 6.61 4.13
CA ARG A 268 -3.95 7.83 3.44
C ARG A 268 -4.68 9.03 4.00
N ALA A 269 -3.95 10.14 4.17
CA ALA A 269 -4.57 11.42 4.45
C ALA A 269 -5.25 11.97 3.19
N VAL A 270 -6.55 12.26 3.28
CA VAL A 270 -7.28 13.06 2.29
C VAL A 270 -7.02 14.53 2.58
N VAL A 271 -7.27 14.95 3.82
CA VAL A 271 -6.91 16.27 4.33
C VAL A 271 -5.98 16.05 5.52
N PRO A 272 -4.69 16.41 5.42
CA PRO A 272 -3.71 16.14 6.48
C PRO A 272 -4.19 16.59 7.85
N GLY A 273 -4.13 15.67 8.82
CA GLY A 273 -4.59 15.91 10.20
C GLY A 273 -6.11 16.02 10.40
N ARG A 274 -6.93 15.86 9.35
CA ARG A 274 -8.40 15.99 9.46
C ARG A 274 -9.17 14.78 8.97
N ILE A 275 -8.87 14.31 7.75
CA ILE A 275 -9.64 13.25 7.10
C ILE A 275 -8.66 12.23 6.53
N PHE A 276 -8.88 10.97 6.87
CA PHE A 276 -8.12 9.83 6.39
C PHE A 276 -9.06 8.82 5.74
N ILE A 277 -8.58 8.12 4.72
CA ILE A 277 -9.25 6.94 4.16
C ILE A 277 -8.40 5.70 4.38
N SER A 278 -9.03 4.54 4.54
CA SER A 278 -8.31 3.27 4.64
C SER A 278 -9.14 2.06 4.22
N ALA A 279 -8.47 0.91 4.11
CA ALA A 279 -9.15 -0.38 4.09
C ALA A 279 -9.64 -0.69 5.50
N MET A 280 -10.41 -1.77 5.62
CA MET A 280 -10.96 -2.12 6.91
C MET A 280 -9.85 -2.40 7.94
N PRO A 281 -9.90 -1.74 9.10
CA PRO A 281 -8.82 -1.88 10.05
C PRO A 281 -9.04 -3.10 10.97
N THR A 282 -7.95 -3.55 11.57
CA THR A 282 -7.99 -4.50 12.70
C THR A 282 -7.84 -3.73 14.00
N TYR A 283 -8.19 -4.32 15.15
CA TYR A 283 -7.97 -3.68 16.46
C TYR A 283 -6.51 -3.23 16.63
N ARG A 284 -5.56 -4.12 16.35
CA ARG A 284 -4.12 -3.82 16.45
C ARG A 284 -3.71 -2.71 15.46
N GLY A 285 -4.31 -2.72 14.27
CA GLY A 285 -4.11 -1.67 13.27
C GLY A 285 -4.58 -0.29 13.76
N LEU A 286 -5.78 -0.24 14.31
CA LEU A 286 -6.37 0.95 14.93
C LEU A 286 -5.54 1.44 16.10
N ALA A 287 -5.09 0.57 16.99
CA ALA A 287 -4.29 0.96 18.15
C ALA A 287 -3.01 1.72 17.74
N ILE A 288 -2.28 1.19 16.75
CA ILE A 288 -1.05 1.83 16.25
C ILE A 288 -1.39 3.14 15.51
N ALA A 289 -2.41 3.14 14.64
CA ALA A 289 -2.78 4.33 13.88
C ALA A 289 -3.36 5.44 14.77
N HIS A 290 -4.13 5.10 15.81
CA HIS A 290 -4.70 6.03 16.76
C HIS A 290 -3.64 6.65 17.67
N GLN A 291 -2.57 5.93 18.03
CA GLN A 291 -1.42 6.53 18.74
C GLN A 291 -0.80 7.70 17.93
N ARG A 292 -0.84 7.61 16.59
CA ARG A 292 -0.28 8.62 15.67
C ARG A 292 -1.25 9.75 15.40
N HIS A 293 -2.50 9.41 15.08
CA HIS A 293 -3.47 10.34 14.50
C HIS A 293 -4.59 10.74 15.44
N ARG A 294 -4.79 10.03 16.56
CA ARG A 294 -5.80 10.34 17.59
C ARG A 294 -7.22 10.52 17.02
N PHE A 295 -7.65 9.59 16.16
CA PHE A 295 -8.98 9.62 15.53
C PHE A 295 -10.10 9.86 16.55
N LYS A 296 -11.01 10.78 16.24
CA LYS A 296 -12.22 11.06 17.02
C LYS A 296 -13.48 10.44 16.41
N THR A 297 -13.46 10.20 15.10
CA THR A 297 -14.60 9.61 14.38
C THR A 297 -14.12 8.51 13.44
N ILE A 298 -14.86 7.41 13.37
CA ILE A 298 -14.73 6.37 12.35
C ILE A 298 -16.04 6.31 11.55
N ILE A 299 -15.92 6.35 10.23
CA ILE A 299 -17.04 6.22 9.29
C ILE A 299 -16.85 4.92 8.50
N ASN A 300 -17.69 3.93 8.76
CA ASN A 300 -17.69 2.66 8.05
C ASN A 300 -18.72 2.69 6.91
N LEU A 301 -18.21 2.74 5.68
CA LEU A 301 -19.01 2.73 4.44
C LEU A 301 -19.39 1.31 3.99
N PHE A 302 -18.98 0.27 4.73
CA PHE A 302 -19.29 -1.13 4.42
C PHE A 302 -20.60 -1.58 5.08
N PRO A 303 -21.53 -2.23 4.34
CA PRO A 303 -22.75 -2.76 4.91
C PRO A 303 -22.44 -4.05 5.67
N GLU A 304 -22.30 -3.92 6.99
CA GLU A 304 -21.97 -5.03 7.91
C GLU A 304 -23.11 -6.02 8.15
N ASN A 305 -24.29 -5.77 7.56
CA ASN A 305 -25.44 -6.68 7.57
C ASN A 305 -25.47 -7.67 6.39
N THR A 306 -24.37 -7.79 5.64
CA THR A 306 -24.26 -8.70 4.49
C THR A 306 -23.48 -9.97 4.85
N PRO A 307 -23.60 -11.07 4.10
CA PRO A 307 -22.74 -12.24 4.27
C PRO A 307 -21.24 -11.93 4.12
N LEU A 308 -20.92 -10.83 3.43
CA LEU A 308 -19.56 -10.31 3.23
C LEU A 308 -19.12 -9.36 4.36
N ARG A 309 -19.86 -9.30 5.47
CA ARG A 309 -19.46 -8.53 6.67
C ARG A 309 -18.05 -8.90 7.08
N SER A 310 -17.35 -7.95 7.67
CA SER A 310 -15.98 -8.22 8.05
C SER A 310 -15.88 -9.03 9.34
N PRO A 311 -14.91 -9.96 9.42
CA PRO A 311 -14.60 -10.65 10.66
C PRO A 311 -14.08 -9.71 11.76
N HIS A 312 -13.57 -8.53 11.40
CA HIS A 312 -12.98 -7.58 12.34
C HIS A 312 -13.97 -6.52 12.85
N TYR A 313 -15.22 -6.52 12.38
CA TYR A 313 -16.21 -5.52 12.78
C TYR A 313 -16.48 -5.47 14.31
N PRO A 314 -16.62 -6.60 15.04
CA PRO A 314 -16.79 -6.56 16.49
C PRO A 314 -15.61 -5.93 17.23
N ASP A 315 -14.40 -6.19 16.76
CA ASP A 315 -13.15 -5.66 17.31
C ASP A 315 -13.02 -4.15 17.06
N GLU A 316 -13.44 -3.68 15.89
CA GLU A 316 -13.48 -2.27 15.55
C GLU A 316 -14.48 -1.50 16.42
N LEU A 317 -15.70 -2.03 16.62
CA LEU A 317 -16.67 -1.44 17.54
C LEU A 317 -16.17 -1.41 18.98
N ARG A 318 -15.49 -2.48 19.42
CA ARG A 318 -14.85 -2.52 20.74
C ARG A 318 -13.81 -1.41 20.88
N PHE A 319 -12.91 -1.29 19.91
CA PHE A 319 -11.88 -0.25 19.90
C PHE A 319 -12.51 1.15 19.99
N ALA A 320 -13.54 1.42 19.19
CA ALA A 320 -14.20 2.72 19.17
C ALA A 320 -14.81 3.07 20.54
N ARG A 321 -15.49 2.11 21.20
CA ARG A 321 -16.04 2.32 22.54
C ARG A 321 -14.96 2.58 23.60
N GLU A 322 -13.89 1.78 23.60
CA GLU A 322 -12.80 1.90 24.58
C GLU A 322 -12.07 3.25 24.50
N HIS A 323 -12.02 3.86 23.32
CA HIS A 323 -11.30 5.11 23.07
C HIS A 323 -12.23 6.33 22.92
N GLY A 324 -13.53 6.18 23.17
CA GLY A 324 -14.50 7.28 23.06
C GLY A 324 -14.64 7.82 21.63
N ILE A 325 -14.42 6.99 20.62
CA ILE A 325 -14.47 7.35 19.21
C ILE A 325 -15.91 7.25 18.72
N ARG A 326 -16.42 8.31 18.08
CA ARG A 326 -17.73 8.29 17.43
C ARG A 326 -17.68 7.33 16.24
N TYR A 327 -18.55 6.32 16.26
CA TYR A 327 -18.65 5.35 15.17
C TYR A 327 -19.92 5.58 14.35
N VAL A 328 -19.77 5.76 13.04
CA VAL A 328 -20.88 6.00 12.11
C VAL A 328 -20.90 4.90 11.06
N LEU A 329 -21.99 4.13 11.03
CA LEU A 329 -22.15 2.98 10.14
C LEU A 329 -23.08 3.32 8.97
N THR A 330 -22.76 2.81 7.77
CA THR A 330 -23.64 2.91 6.60
C THR A 330 -25.02 2.31 6.90
N PRO A 331 -26.12 2.94 6.46
CA PRO A 331 -27.45 2.40 6.68
C PRO A 331 -27.70 1.13 5.87
N HIS A 332 -28.72 0.38 6.27
CA HIS A 332 -29.12 -0.86 5.60
C HIS A 332 -30.05 -0.63 4.40
N THR A 333 -30.61 0.57 4.26
CA THR A 333 -31.64 0.88 3.25
C THR A 333 -31.15 1.94 2.27
N ALA A 334 -31.61 1.83 1.03
CA ALA A 334 -31.43 2.86 0.01
C ALA A 334 -32.13 4.17 0.43
N LEU A 335 -33.28 4.08 1.11
CA LEU A 335 -34.03 5.24 1.63
C LEU A 335 -33.19 6.15 2.54
N GLN A 336 -32.28 5.59 3.33
CA GLN A 336 -31.43 6.34 4.27
C GLN A 336 -30.07 6.76 3.69
N SER A 337 -29.72 6.26 2.50
CA SER A 337 -28.37 6.42 1.94
C SER A 337 -27.99 7.88 1.65
N ASP A 338 -28.94 8.70 1.18
CA ASP A 338 -28.66 10.11 0.90
C ASP A 338 -28.47 10.91 2.20
N ALA A 339 -29.31 10.69 3.21
CA ALA A 339 -29.16 11.31 4.53
C ALA A 339 -27.85 10.92 5.22
N PHE A 340 -27.43 9.66 5.06
CA PHE A 340 -26.13 9.20 5.53
C PHE A 340 -24.96 9.91 4.83
N LEU A 341 -25.02 10.06 3.50
CA LEU A 341 -24.00 10.79 2.76
C LEU A 341 -23.93 12.24 3.26
N ASP A 342 -25.06 12.91 3.43
CA ASP A 342 -25.12 14.30 3.92
C ASP A 342 -24.55 14.42 5.34
N LEU A 343 -24.89 13.49 6.24
CA LEU A 343 -24.31 13.42 7.58
C LEU A 343 -22.78 13.28 7.53
N THR A 344 -22.25 12.37 6.72
CA THR A 344 -20.80 12.13 6.66
C THR A 344 -20.05 13.32 6.05
N LEU A 345 -20.64 14.02 5.07
CA LEU A 345 -20.08 15.26 4.52
C LEU A 345 -20.14 16.42 5.52
N ALA A 346 -21.18 16.48 6.37
CA ALA A 346 -21.25 17.46 7.46
C ALA A 346 -20.16 17.19 8.52
N LEU A 347 -19.98 15.92 8.93
CA LEU A 347 -18.91 15.53 9.84
C LEU A 347 -17.53 15.86 9.28
N ALA A 348 -17.31 15.64 7.97
CA ALA A 348 -16.06 15.99 7.30
C ALA A 348 -15.70 17.49 7.41
N GLN A 349 -16.68 18.35 7.65
CA GLN A 349 -16.50 19.80 7.83
C GLN A 349 -16.48 20.23 9.30
N ASP A 350 -16.76 19.34 10.26
CA ASP A 350 -16.83 19.64 11.69
C ASP A 350 -15.47 19.43 12.38
N PRO A 351 -14.82 20.49 12.90
CA PRO A 351 -13.55 20.38 13.63
C PRO A 351 -13.63 19.49 14.88
N ASN A 352 -14.80 19.33 15.48
CA ASN A 352 -14.98 18.46 16.64
C ASN A 352 -14.96 16.98 16.25
N ALA A 353 -15.27 16.66 15.00
CA ALA A 353 -15.22 15.30 14.47
C ALA A 353 -13.80 14.88 14.03
N TRP A 354 -12.88 15.83 13.82
CA TRP A 354 -11.53 15.55 13.34
C TRP A 354 -10.55 15.10 14.44
N PRO A 355 -9.66 14.14 14.16
CA PRO A 355 -9.46 13.47 12.86
C PRO A 355 -10.45 12.33 12.59
N ILE A 356 -10.90 12.19 11.34
CA ILE A 356 -11.86 11.18 10.87
C ILE A 356 -11.14 10.09 10.09
N LEU A 357 -11.45 8.83 10.38
CA LEU A 357 -11.08 7.68 9.55
C LEU A 357 -12.30 7.17 8.78
N VAL A 358 -12.26 7.27 7.45
CA VAL A 358 -13.31 6.76 6.56
C VAL A 358 -12.84 5.48 5.89
N HIS A 359 -13.52 4.36 6.12
CA HIS A 359 -13.10 3.09 5.52
C HIS A 359 -14.26 2.34 4.87
N CYS A 360 -13.88 1.38 4.04
CA CYS A 360 -14.75 0.34 3.53
C CYS A 360 -13.97 -0.97 3.62
N HIS A 361 -14.33 -2.00 2.86
CA HIS A 361 -13.60 -3.26 2.90
C HIS A 361 -12.14 -3.12 2.45
N GLY A 362 -11.91 -2.75 1.19
CA GLY A 362 -10.57 -2.71 0.59
C GLY A 362 -10.02 -1.31 0.31
N CYS A 363 -10.76 -0.24 0.63
CA CYS A 363 -10.45 1.14 0.20
C CYS A 363 -10.24 1.32 -1.31
N VAL A 364 -10.91 0.50 -2.11
CA VAL A 364 -10.83 0.56 -3.58
C VAL A 364 -12.06 1.23 -4.17
N ASP A 365 -13.26 1.00 -3.62
CA ASP A 365 -14.50 1.50 -4.23
C ASP A 365 -15.12 2.64 -3.42
N ARG A 366 -15.75 2.32 -2.30
CA ARG A 366 -16.59 3.28 -1.55
C ARG A 366 -15.81 4.41 -0.89
N SER A 367 -14.68 4.14 -0.22
CA SER A 367 -13.91 5.22 0.43
C SER A 367 -13.32 6.19 -0.57
N PRO A 368 -12.70 5.76 -1.69
CA PRO A 368 -12.28 6.69 -2.74
C PRO A 368 -13.46 7.41 -3.41
N ALA A 369 -14.58 6.74 -3.62
CA ALA A 369 -15.78 7.38 -4.17
C ALA A 369 -16.32 8.47 -3.23
N TRP A 370 -16.43 8.20 -1.93
CA TRP A 370 -16.79 9.17 -0.89
C TRP A 370 -15.79 10.32 -0.82
N MET A 371 -14.50 10.02 -0.85
CA MET A 371 -13.43 11.03 -0.92
C MET A 371 -13.65 11.95 -2.10
N GLY A 372 -13.92 11.41 -3.30
CA GLY A 372 -14.14 12.26 -4.46
C GLY A 372 -15.42 13.08 -4.41
N ILE A 373 -16.50 12.57 -3.80
CA ILE A 373 -17.70 13.37 -3.52
C ILE A 373 -17.35 14.55 -2.60
N TYR A 374 -16.58 14.31 -1.53
CA TYR A 374 -16.11 15.36 -0.65
C TYR A 374 -15.22 16.39 -1.39
N ARG A 375 -14.22 15.94 -2.16
CA ARG A 375 -13.33 16.81 -2.96
C ARG A 375 -14.13 17.68 -3.93
N PHE A 376 -15.10 17.08 -4.62
CA PHE A 376 -15.92 17.79 -5.58
C PHE A 376 -16.86 18.74 -4.85
N VAL A 377 -17.74 18.25 -3.97
CA VAL A 377 -18.84 19.02 -3.37
C VAL A 377 -18.34 20.05 -2.37
N VAL A 378 -17.44 19.67 -1.46
CA VAL A 378 -17.00 20.52 -0.34
C VAL A 378 -15.78 21.36 -0.73
N GLU A 379 -14.75 20.75 -1.32
CA GLU A 379 -13.51 21.49 -1.66
C GLU A 379 -13.55 22.22 -3.00
N GLY A 380 -14.61 22.04 -3.79
CA GLY A 380 -14.75 22.76 -5.05
C GLY A 380 -13.86 22.26 -6.19
N ARG A 381 -13.18 21.11 -6.03
CA ARG A 381 -12.20 20.64 -7.01
C ARG A 381 -12.84 20.16 -8.32
N PRO A 382 -12.20 20.35 -9.49
CA PRO A 382 -12.68 19.83 -10.77
C PRO A 382 -12.82 18.30 -10.75
N LEU A 383 -13.87 17.75 -11.38
CA LEU A 383 -14.13 16.32 -11.31
C LEU A 383 -13.03 15.50 -12.02
N GLU A 384 -12.37 16.06 -13.03
CA GLU A 384 -11.23 15.40 -13.69
C GLU A 384 -10.09 15.11 -12.71
N GLU A 385 -9.72 16.10 -11.88
CA GLU A 385 -8.67 15.93 -10.87
C GLU A 385 -9.08 14.91 -9.80
N VAL A 386 -10.35 14.94 -9.41
CA VAL A 386 -10.92 13.99 -8.45
C VAL A 386 -10.84 12.56 -8.98
N MET A 387 -11.26 12.34 -10.23
CA MET A 387 -11.20 11.02 -10.85
C MET A 387 -9.77 10.53 -11.02
N ARG A 388 -8.83 11.43 -11.34
CA ARG A 388 -7.40 11.13 -11.35
C ARG A 388 -6.89 10.73 -9.96
N GLU A 389 -7.22 11.47 -8.91
CA GLU A 389 -6.83 11.13 -7.53
C GLU A 389 -7.37 9.75 -7.10
N ILE A 390 -8.62 9.44 -7.47
CA ILE A 390 -9.23 8.13 -7.21
C ILE A 390 -8.48 7.01 -7.93
N GLU A 391 -8.18 7.17 -9.22
CA GLU A 391 -7.44 6.17 -9.99
C GLU A 391 -6.04 5.92 -9.43
N GLN A 392 -5.32 6.99 -9.11
CA GLN A 392 -3.97 6.92 -8.53
C GLN A 392 -3.99 6.16 -7.20
N HIS A 393 -4.98 6.42 -6.34
CA HIS A 393 -5.15 5.71 -5.06
C HIS A 393 -5.58 4.25 -5.24
N ARG A 394 -6.50 3.99 -6.17
CA ARG A 394 -7.02 2.65 -6.41
C ARG A 394 -5.96 1.73 -6.98
N GLY A 395 -5.17 2.24 -7.92
CA GLY A 395 -4.36 1.38 -8.77
C GLY A 395 -5.12 0.75 -9.93
N TYR A 396 -6.37 1.15 -10.11
CA TYR A 396 -7.31 0.59 -11.08
C TYR A 396 -8.22 1.71 -11.57
N ARG A 397 -8.82 1.50 -12.75
CA ARG A 397 -9.92 2.34 -13.20
C ARG A 397 -11.05 2.31 -12.15
N PRO A 398 -11.80 3.41 -11.96
CA PRO A 398 -12.94 3.42 -11.05
C PRO A 398 -13.96 2.40 -11.55
N LYS A 399 -14.54 1.61 -10.64
CA LYS A 399 -15.62 0.68 -11.01
C LYS A 399 -16.76 1.44 -11.68
N ALA A 400 -17.49 0.76 -12.54
CA ALA A 400 -18.66 1.31 -13.21
C ALA A 400 -19.70 1.85 -12.21
N SER A 401 -19.85 1.20 -11.05
CA SER A 401 -20.71 1.70 -9.97
C SER A 401 -20.31 3.07 -9.43
N VAL A 402 -19.05 3.49 -9.52
CA VAL A 402 -18.61 4.84 -9.16
C VAL A 402 -19.15 5.86 -10.15
N THR A 403 -19.12 5.56 -11.46
CA THR A 403 -19.71 6.40 -12.51
C THR A 403 -21.21 6.58 -12.28
N LEU A 404 -21.93 5.48 -12.04
CA LEU A 404 -23.37 5.51 -11.74
C LEU A 404 -23.65 6.33 -10.47
N LEU A 405 -22.91 6.06 -9.40
CA LEU A 405 -23.01 6.81 -8.15
C LEU A 405 -22.84 8.31 -8.37
N TYR A 406 -21.82 8.73 -9.12
CA TYR A 406 -21.52 10.15 -9.34
C TYR A 406 -22.62 10.84 -10.15
N ASN A 407 -23.13 10.16 -11.19
CA ASN A 407 -24.27 10.62 -11.96
C ASN A 407 -25.54 10.82 -11.13
N ARG A 408 -25.68 10.05 -10.04
CA ARG A 408 -26.79 10.16 -9.10
C ARG A 408 -26.59 11.23 -8.02
N VAL A 409 -25.44 11.24 -7.35
CA VAL A 409 -25.26 11.98 -6.09
C VAL A 409 -24.77 13.40 -6.25
N LEU A 410 -24.00 13.69 -7.31
CA LEU A 410 -23.42 15.01 -7.55
C LEU A 410 -24.44 16.06 -8.06
N PRO A 411 -25.36 15.75 -9.00
CA PRO A 411 -26.33 16.75 -9.48
C PRO A 411 -27.15 17.43 -8.36
N PRO A 412 -27.75 16.72 -7.38
CA PRO A 412 -28.53 17.40 -6.34
C PRO A 412 -27.66 18.18 -5.34
N ARG A 413 -26.37 17.87 -5.21
CA ARG A 413 -25.47 18.47 -4.19
C ARG A 413 -24.63 19.63 -4.72
N ALA A 414 -24.39 19.66 -6.03
CA ALA A 414 -23.63 20.72 -6.69
C ALA A 414 -24.14 20.96 -8.13
N PRO A 415 -25.42 21.35 -8.32
CA PRO A 415 -26.09 21.30 -9.62
C PRO A 415 -25.41 22.15 -10.69
N GLN A 416 -25.04 23.40 -10.38
CA GLN A 416 -24.41 24.29 -11.36
C GLN A 416 -23.04 23.74 -11.78
N ARG A 417 -22.20 23.35 -10.82
CA ARG A 417 -20.86 22.83 -11.10
C ARG A 417 -20.91 21.50 -11.84
N TYR A 418 -21.78 20.59 -11.42
CA TYR A 418 -21.95 19.31 -12.10
C TYR A 418 -22.45 19.47 -13.54
N ALA A 419 -23.34 20.43 -13.81
CA ALA A 419 -23.80 20.73 -15.16
C ALA A 419 -22.69 21.28 -16.07
N GLN A 420 -21.81 22.11 -15.51
CA GLN A 420 -20.74 22.81 -16.23
C GLN A 420 -19.45 21.96 -16.36
N ASP A 421 -19.25 20.95 -15.52
CA ASP A 421 -18.03 20.14 -15.53
C ASP A 421 -17.99 19.18 -16.74
N PRO A 422 -16.96 19.26 -17.62
CA PRO A 422 -16.88 18.42 -18.81
C PRO A 422 -16.68 16.93 -18.49
N THR A 423 -16.05 16.61 -17.36
CA THR A 423 -15.89 15.23 -16.88
C THR A 423 -17.22 14.66 -16.43
N ALA A 424 -18.08 15.45 -15.79
CA ALA A 424 -19.44 15.03 -15.45
C ALA A 424 -20.23 14.62 -16.70
N GLN A 425 -20.14 15.41 -17.79
CA GLN A 425 -20.78 15.07 -19.06
C GLN A 425 -20.20 13.78 -19.68
N ARG A 426 -18.89 13.55 -19.54
CA ARG A 426 -18.26 12.29 -19.95
C ARG A 426 -18.79 11.11 -19.14
N LEU A 427 -18.90 11.24 -17.81
CA LEU A 427 -19.43 10.18 -16.94
C LEU A 427 -20.90 9.84 -17.25
N LYS A 428 -21.72 10.84 -17.61
CA LYS A 428 -23.09 10.60 -18.09
C LYS A 428 -23.10 9.74 -19.35
N ARG A 429 -22.34 10.15 -20.38
CA ARG A 429 -22.22 9.38 -21.64
C ARG A 429 -21.74 7.96 -21.41
N CYS A 430 -20.74 7.79 -20.54
CA CYS A 430 -20.21 6.49 -20.18
C CYS A 430 -21.24 5.55 -19.51
N ALA A 431 -22.30 6.10 -18.91
CA ALA A 431 -23.36 5.33 -18.26
C ALA A 431 -24.64 5.23 -19.09
N GLU A 432 -24.68 5.78 -20.30
CA GLU A 432 -25.87 5.76 -21.15
C GLU A 432 -26.36 4.31 -21.38
N GLY A 433 -27.67 4.11 -21.30
CA GLY A 433 -28.29 2.79 -21.45
C GLY A 433 -28.12 1.83 -20.25
N THR A 434 -27.50 2.27 -19.14
CA THR A 434 -27.40 1.49 -17.90
C THR A 434 -28.26 2.10 -16.80
N VAL A 435 -29.14 1.30 -16.20
CA VAL A 435 -29.97 1.73 -15.07
C VAL A 435 -29.16 1.61 -13.78
N ASP A 436 -29.12 2.67 -12.97
CA ASP A 436 -28.51 2.61 -11.64
C ASP A 436 -29.32 1.66 -10.73
N PRO A 437 -28.71 0.58 -10.19
CA PRO A 437 -29.40 -0.38 -9.33
C PRO A 437 -29.99 0.26 -8.05
N PHE A 438 -29.46 1.41 -7.62
CA PHE A 438 -29.99 2.17 -6.51
C PHE A 438 -31.49 2.48 -6.69
N TYR A 439 -31.91 2.91 -7.87
CA TYR A 439 -33.32 3.28 -8.10
C TYR A 439 -34.26 2.07 -8.11
N ALA A 440 -33.76 0.89 -8.51
CA ALA A 440 -34.53 -0.35 -8.40
C ALA A 440 -34.74 -0.71 -6.93
N GLN A 441 -33.68 -0.67 -6.12
CA GLN A 441 -33.76 -0.95 -4.69
C GLN A 441 -34.62 0.08 -3.94
N TYR A 442 -34.40 1.37 -4.20
CA TYR A 442 -35.14 2.47 -3.59
C TYR A 442 -36.65 2.36 -3.85
N ARG A 443 -37.07 2.05 -5.09
CA ARG A 443 -38.49 1.85 -5.41
C ARG A 443 -39.08 0.65 -4.66
N LYS A 444 -38.36 -0.47 -4.61
CA LYS A 444 -38.79 -1.66 -3.87
C LYS A 444 -38.99 -1.36 -2.38
N GLU A 445 -38.06 -0.64 -1.76
CA GLU A 445 -38.15 -0.23 -0.35
C GLU A 445 -39.30 0.75 -0.11
N LEU A 446 -39.49 1.72 -1.00
CA LEU A 446 -40.59 2.69 -0.91
C LEU A 446 -41.96 2.02 -1.02
N GLU A 447 -42.11 1.04 -1.93
CA GLU A 447 -43.33 0.26 -2.06
C GLU A 447 -43.60 -0.65 -0.85
N ALA A 448 -42.55 -1.20 -0.25
CA ALA A 448 -42.66 -1.97 0.99
C ALA A 448 -43.14 -1.07 2.14
N ALA A 449 -42.52 0.10 2.32
CA ALA A 449 -42.91 1.06 3.35
C ALA A 449 -44.37 1.56 3.16
N ARG A 450 -44.80 1.81 1.91
CA ARG A 450 -46.19 2.18 1.61
C ARG A 450 -47.19 1.07 1.92
N ARG A 451 -46.83 -0.19 1.69
CA ARG A 451 -47.68 -1.34 2.03
C ARG A 451 -47.83 -1.50 3.53
N GLU A 452 -46.73 -1.40 4.27
CA GLU A 452 -46.72 -1.43 5.74
C GLU A 452 -47.56 -0.31 6.35
N ALA A 453 -47.42 0.92 5.82
CA ALA A 453 -48.23 2.06 6.24
C ALA A 453 -49.73 1.82 5.98
N ARG A 454 -50.12 1.27 4.82
CA ARG A 454 -51.52 0.94 4.53
C ARG A 454 -52.06 -0.15 5.46
N SER A 455 -51.30 -1.21 5.72
CA SER A 455 -51.73 -2.27 6.66
C SER A 455 -51.87 -1.76 8.09
N SER A 456 -51.07 -0.78 8.52
CA SER A 456 -51.19 -0.17 9.85
C SER A 456 -52.48 0.64 10.03
N ILE A 457 -53.03 1.18 8.94
CA ILE A 457 -54.29 1.95 8.95
C ILE A 457 -55.51 1.03 8.93
N THR A 458 -55.42 -0.12 8.26
CA THR A 458 -56.54 -1.06 8.08
C THR A 458 -56.56 -2.22 9.08
N GLY A 459 -55.58 -2.31 9.99
CA GLY A 459 -55.61 -3.27 11.08
C GLY A 459 -56.85 -3.05 11.96
N PRO A 460 -57.58 -4.09 12.37
CA PRO A 460 -58.78 -3.93 13.16
C PRO A 460 -58.43 -3.15 14.43
N ARG A 461 -59.00 -1.94 14.58
CA ARG A 461 -59.14 -1.32 15.89
C ARG A 461 -59.92 -2.33 16.72
N SER A 462 -59.26 -3.12 17.54
CA SER A 462 -59.92 -3.93 18.56
C SER A 462 -60.62 -2.94 19.49
N LEU A 463 -61.89 -2.69 19.20
CA LEU A 463 -62.82 -1.94 20.06
C LEU A 463 -63.21 -2.75 21.31
N ASP A 464 -62.61 -3.93 21.51
CA ASP A 464 -62.84 -4.77 22.66
C ASP A 464 -61.80 -4.50 23.75
N THR A 465 -62.14 -3.59 24.67
CA THR A 465 -62.05 -3.75 26.15
C THR A 465 -62.13 -2.39 26.86
N CYS A 466 -63.28 -1.71 26.75
CA CYS A 466 -63.81 -0.91 27.85
C CYS A 466 -64.83 -1.78 28.60
N ALA A 467 -64.36 -2.83 29.27
CA ALA A 467 -65.14 -3.55 30.26
C ALA A 467 -64.57 -3.20 31.64
N ALA A 468 -65.42 -2.57 32.44
CA ALA A 468 -65.18 -2.06 33.78
C ALA A 468 -64.47 -3.08 34.70
N ALA A 469 -63.37 -2.65 35.31
CA ALA A 469 -62.88 -3.20 36.57
C ALA A 469 -63.03 -2.12 37.63
N SER A 470 -64.20 -2.10 38.27
CA SER A 470 -64.44 -1.44 39.54
C SER A 470 -63.81 -2.30 40.65
N ASP A 471 -62.58 -1.98 41.06
CA ASP A 471 -62.00 -2.53 42.28
C ASP A 471 -62.16 -1.54 43.43
N THR A 472 -63.10 -1.87 44.31
CA THR A 472 -63.29 -1.33 45.64
C THR A 472 -62.15 -1.75 46.55
N PRO A 473 -61.62 -0.88 47.43
CA PRO A 473 -60.69 -1.28 48.47
C PRO A 473 -61.48 -1.94 49.61
N ARG A 474 -61.11 -3.16 50.01
CA ARG A 474 -61.50 -3.75 51.30
C ARG A 474 -60.28 -3.92 52.18
N ASP A 475 -60.36 -3.31 53.36
CA ASP A 475 -59.49 -3.49 54.51
C ASP A 475 -59.35 -4.97 54.90
N LYS A 476 -58.10 -5.41 55.16
CA LYS A 476 -57.63 -5.94 56.45
C LYS A 476 -56.15 -6.31 56.39
#